data_AF-A0A414R1K3-F1
#
_entry.id   AF-A0A414R1K3-F1
#
_cell.length_a   1.000
_cell.length_b   1.000
_cell.length_c   1.000
_cell.angle_alpha   90.00
_cell.angle_beta   90.00
_cell.angle_gamma   90.00
#
_symmetry.space_group_name_H-M   'P 1'
#
loop_
_entity.id
_entity.type
_entity.pdbx_description
1 polymer ?
#
loop_
_entity_poly.entity_id
_entity_poly.type
_entity_poly.pdbx_seq_one_letter_code
_entity_poly.pdbx_strand_id
1 'polypeptide(L)'
;MAKNENKIYDYFKCEDFVFNGKYARYADAMWTKNFIDKDDKFDRLVDLYAVSAIIGLRTERRREDDIDKTDKRTVQLAQIAHEYDRFKTIMQVILLVDDSRGMSPEEKVRIAFDQNPKTELRYQEDMKLFNDYARGGLEYLYNKLVTRSTSPDDEFVDAKIANIVALFENDMKDEFEEVE
;
A
#
# COMPACT_ATOMS: atom_id res chain seq x y z
N MET A 1 -18.71 -29.90 1.22
CA MET A 1 -17.40 -29.24 1.35
C MET A 1 -17.15 -29.03 2.83
N ALA A 2 -16.20 -29.75 3.42
CA ALA A 2 -15.90 -29.61 4.84
C ALA A 2 -15.31 -28.22 5.06
N LYS A 3 -15.99 -27.36 5.83
CA LYS A 3 -15.38 -26.15 6.38
C LYS A 3 -14.23 -26.63 7.25
N ASN A 4 -13.03 -26.18 6.95
CA ASN A 4 -11.84 -26.56 7.70
C ASN A 4 -11.87 -25.77 9.02
N GLU A 5 -12.41 -26.37 10.08
CA GLU A 5 -12.75 -25.73 11.37
C GLU A 5 -11.53 -25.21 12.18
N ASN A 6 -10.30 -25.32 11.66
CA ASN A 6 -9.06 -24.91 12.32
C ASN A 6 -8.19 -23.93 11.53
N LYS A 7 -8.74 -23.20 10.55
CA LYS A 7 -7.95 -22.18 9.83
C LYS A 7 -7.75 -20.95 10.72
N ILE A 8 -6.52 -20.72 11.15
CA ILE A 8 -6.11 -19.48 11.83
C ILE A 8 -5.95 -18.40 10.77
N TYR A 9 -6.75 -17.33 10.88
CA TYR A 9 -6.78 -16.24 9.92
C TYR A 9 -5.77 -15.14 10.27
N ASP A 10 -4.49 -15.45 10.37
CA ASP A 10 -3.48 -14.43 10.66
C ASP A 10 -3.26 -13.52 9.44
N TYR A 11 -3.38 -12.19 9.64
CA TYR A 11 -3.00 -11.21 8.62
C TYR A 11 -1.58 -11.49 8.13
N PHE A 12 -1.35 -11.34 6.83
CA PHE A 12 -0.02 -11.48 6.22
C PHE A 12 0.67 -12.85 6.40
N LYS A 13 -0.09 -13.89 6.81
CA LYS A 13 0.42 -15.27 6.93
C LYS A 13 -0.36 -16.30 6.10
N CYS A 14 -1.44 -15.88 5.44
CA CYS A 14 -2.35 -16.80 4.76
C CYS A 14 -2.09 -16.95 3.25
N GLU A 15 -1.76 -15.87 2.55
CA GLU A 15 -1.70 -15.86 1.09
C GLU A 15 -0.76 -14.79 0.51
N ASP A 16 -0.31 -15.03 -0.72
CA ASP A 16 0.40 -14.02 -1.52
C ASP A 16 -0.52 -12.83 -1.83
N PHE A 17 0.08 -11.66 -2.05
CA PHE A 17 -0.64 -10.53 -2.63
C PHE A 17 -0.30 -10.38 -4.12
N VAL A 18 -1.30 -10.06 -4.94
CA VAL A 18 -1.14 -9.93 -6.40
C VAL A 18 -1.65 -8.58 -6.86
N PHE A 19 -0.77 -7.77 -7.44
CA PHE A 19 -1.17 -6.65 -8.28
C PHE A 19 -1.64 -7.20 -9.64
N ASN A 20 -2.88 -6.87 -10.04
CA ASN A 20 -3.47 -7.28 -11.31
C ASN A 20 -3.59 -6.10 -12.28
N GLY A 21 -3.53 -6.38 -13.58
CA GLY A 21 -3.86 -5.43 -14.65
C GLY A 21 -3.00 -4.18 -14.59
N LYS A 22 -3.62 -3.00 -14.55
CA LYS A 22 -2.91 -1.72 -14.49
C LYS A 22 -1.95 -1.62 -13.30
N TYR A 23 -2.28 -2.22 -12.16
CA TYR A 23 -1.42 -2.15 -10.98
C TYR A 23 -0.14 -2.98 -11.16
N ALA A 24 -0.21 -4.10 -11.91
CA ALA A 24 1.00 -4.83 -12.28
C ALA A 24 1.92 -3.95 -13.14
N ARG A 25 1.35 -3.25 -14.12
CA ARG A 25 2.09 -2.32 -15.00
C ARG A 25 2.66 -1.11 -14.25
N TYR A 26 1.94 -0.58 -13.27
CA TYR A 26 2.46 0.49 -12.40
C TYR A 26 3.63 0.01 -11.54
N ALA A 27 3.53 -1.22 -11.00
CA ALA A 27 4.63 -1.82 -10.27
C ALA A 27 5.87 -2.02 -11.15
N ASP A 28 5.70 -2.52 -12.38
CA ASP A 28 6.79 -2.68 -13.35
C ASP A 28 7.48 -1.35 -13.72
N ALA A 29 6.76 -0.25 -13.74
CA ALA A 29 7.32 1.07 -14.04
C ALA A 29 8.17 1.65 -12.89
N MET A 30 8.11 1.06 -11.69
CA MET A 30 8.81 1.54 -10.50
C MET A 30 9.79 0.53 -9.91
N TRP A 31 9.72 -0.73 -10.35
CA TRP A 31 10.53 -1.83 -9.86
C TRP A 31 10.79 -2.85 -10.97
N THR A 32 12.05 -3.23 -11.13
CA THR A 32 12.46 -4.29 -12.05
C THR A 32 12.82 -5.57 -11.28
N LYS A 33 12.39 -6.72 -11.79
CA LYS A 33 12.69 -8.01 -11.16
C LYS A 33 14.16 -8.39 -11.34
N ASN A 34 14.82 -8.75 -10.22
CA ASN A 34 16.18 -9.31 -10.16
C ASN A 34 17.32 -8.36 -10.58
N PHE A 35 17.02 -7.10 -10.89
CA PHE A 35 18.01 -6.09 -11.25
C PHE A 35 17.57 -4.76 -10.65
N ILE A 36 18.52 -3.94 -10.23
CA ILE A 36 18.26 -2.54 -9.87
C ILE A 36 18.66 -1.74 -11.10
N ASP A 37 17.67 -1.25 -11.84
CA ASP A 37 17.91 -0.27 -12.90
C ASP A 37 18.13 1.12 -12.25
N LYS A 38 18.94 1.97 -12.89
CA LYS A 38 19.08 3.38 -12.48
C LYS A 38 17.73 4.10 -12.45
N ASP A 39 16.78 3.64 -13.26
CA ASP A 39 15.45 4.24 -13.36
C ASP A 39 14.45 3.66 -12.34
N ASP A 40 14.79 2.56 -11.65
CA ASP A 40 13.95 1.98 -10.59
C ASP A 40 13.79 2.96 -9.43
N LYS A 41 12.58 2.94 -8.84
CA LYS A 41 12.22 3.77 -7.68
C LYS A 41 12.25 2.95 -6.38
N PHE A 42 12.18 1.63 -6.48
CA PHE A 42 12.23 0.68 -5.37
C PHE A 42 13.10 -0.52 -5.73
N ASP A 43 13.86 -1.03 -4.75
CA ASP A 43 14.71 -2.22 -4.94
C ASP A 43 13.91 -3.54 -4.82
N ARG A 44 12.85 -3.53 -4.00
CA ARG A 44 12.06 -4.73 -3.70
C ARG A 44 10.57 -4.44 -3.87
N LEU A 45 9.88 -5.36 -4.55
CA LEU A 45 8.43 -5.28 -4.74
C LEU A 45 7.64 -5.27 -3.41
N VAL A 46 8.14 -5.96 -2.38
CA VAL A 46 7.53 -5.95 -1.03
C VAL A 46 7.63 -4.57 -0.37
N ASP A 47 8.70 -3.80 -0.64
CA ASP A 47 8.83 -2.42 -0.17
C ASP A 47 7.87 -1.50 -0.89
N LEU A 48 7.77 -1.64 -2.21
CA LEU A 48 6.78 -0.90 -2.99
C LEU A 48 5.37 -1.17 -2.47
N TYR A 49 5.02 -2.42 -2.15
CA TYR A 49 3.72 -2.77 -1.58
C TYR A 49 3.48 -2.13 -0.21
N ALA A 50 4.44 -2.20 0.71
CA ALA A 50 4.33 -1.59 2.04
C ALA A 50 4.21 -0.05 1.97
N VAL A 51 5.09 0.61 1.20
CA VAL A 51 5.07 2.07 1.04
C VAL A 51 3.80 2.52 0.32
N SER A 52 3.32 1.77 -0.67
CA SER A 52 2.05 2.09 -1.34
C SER A 52 0.86 2.05 -0.37
N ALA A 53 0.84 1.14 0.61
CA ALA A 53 -0.22 1.14 1.63
C ALA A 53 -0.19 2.40 2.49
N ILE A 54 1.00 2.85 2.89
CA ILE A 54 1.20 4.08 3.68
C ILE A 54 0.79 5.31 2.87
N ILE A 55 1.25 5.43 1.63
CA ILE A 55 0.90 6.55 0.74
C ILE A 55 -0.59 6.56 0.44
N GLY A 56 -1.19 5.39 0.21
CA GLY A 56 -2.63 5.26 0.03
C GLY A 56 -3.40 5.80 1.24
N LEU A 57 -2.97 5.45 2.46
CA LEU A 57 -3.58 5.98 3.67
C LEU A 57 -3.40 7.50 3.79
N ARG A 58 -2.16 8.00 3.67
CA ARG A 58 -1.83 9.43 3.82
C ARG A 58 -2.55 10.33 2.83
N THR A 59 -2.82 9.81 1.63
CA THR A 59 -3.54 10.53 0.55
C THR A 59 -5.03 10.18 0.50
N GLU A 60 -5.52 9.37 1.46
CA GLU A 60 -6.90 8.88 1.55
C GLU A 60 -7.41 8.18 0.28
N ARG A 61 -6.49 7.57 -0.48
CA ARG A 61 -6.80 6.90 -1.74
C ARG A 61 -6.94 5.41 -1.54
N ARG A 62 -8.14 4.93 -1.85
CA ARG A 62 -8.46 3.51 -1.99
C ARG A 62 -8.87 3.19 -3.42
N ARG A 63 -8.47 2.02 -3.88
CA ARG A 63 -8.85 1.50 -5.19
C ARG A 63 -9.13 0.01 -5.13
N GLU A 64 -10.23 -0.39 -5.76
CA GLU A 64 -10.52 -1.79 -5.99
C GLU A 64 -9.54 -2.41 -6.98
N ASP A 65 -9.59 -3.74 -7.08
CA ASP A 65 -8.73 -4.48 -8.00
C ASP A 65 -9.08 -4.17 -9.45
N ASP A 66 -8.11 -4.36 -10.34
CA ASP A 66 -8.38 -4.26 -11.76
C ASP A 66 -9.23 -5.46 -12.21
N ILE A 67 -10.19 -5.24 -13.10
CA ILE A 67 -10.97 -6.30 -13.72
C ILE A 67 -10.07 -7.12 -14.67
N ASP A 68 -9.08 -6.47 -15.29
CA ASP A 68 -8.05 -7.13 -16.08
C ASP A 68 -7.10 -7.95 -15.18
N LYS A 69 -7.01 -9.26 -15.45
CA LYS A 69 -6.14 -10.21 -14.74
C LYS A 69 -5.00 -10.75 -15.61
N THR A 70 -4.74 -10.13 -16.76
CA THR A 70 -3.72 -10.59 -17.72
C THR A 70 -2.32 -10.35 -17.16
N ASP A 71 -2.02 -9.10 -16.80
CA ASP A 71 -0.76 -8.74 -16.17
C ASP A 71 -0.82 -9.00 -14.66
N LYS A 72 0.23 -9.62 -14.12
CA LYS A 72 0.32 -9.96 -12.70
C LYS A 72 1.70 -9.70 -12.12
N ARG A 73 1.74 -9.13 -10.92
CA ARG A 73 2.94 -9.06 -10.08
C ARG A 73 2.62 -9.55 -8.68
N THR A 74 3.27 -10.63 -8.27
CA THR A 74 3.03 -11.31 -7.00
C THR A 74 4.07 -10.89 -5.97
N VAL A 75 3.61 -10.22 -4.91
CA VAL A 75 4.37 -10.04 -3.67
C VAL A 75 4.28 -11.37 -2.90
N GLN A 76 5.41 -12.05 -2.79
CA GLN A 76 5.46 -13.39 -2.22
C GLN A 76 5.16 -13.36 -0.71
N LEU A 77 4.30 -14.26 -0.23
CA LEU A 77 3.95 -14.42 1.17
C LEU A 77 5.20 -14.59 2.05
N ALA A 78 6.21 -15.33 1.58
CA ALA A 78 7.45 -15.49 2.30
C ALA A 78 8.16 -14.15 2.59
N GLN A 79 8.10 -13.19 1.65
CA GLN A 79 8.67 -11.85 1.85
C GLN A 79 7.80 -11.01 2.79
N ILE A 80 6.48 -11.08 2.65
CA ILE A 80 5.54 -10.36 3.53
C ILE A 80 5.68 -10.88 4.97
N ALA A 81 5.69 -12.20 5.16
CA ALA A 81 5.82 -12.85 6.47
C ALA A 81 7.20 -12.61 7.10
N HIS A 82 8.27 -12.54 6.30
CA HIS A 82 9.60 -12.15 6.80
C HIS A 82 9.59 -10.73 7.38
N GLU A 83 8.73 -9.85 6.86
CA GLU A 83 8.58 -8.46 7.31
C GLU A 83 7.27 -8.24 8.08
N TYR A 84 6.79 -9.29 8.74
CA TYR A 84 5.48 -9.31 9.39
C TYR A 84 5.26 -8.12 10.31
N ASP A 85 6.22 -7.76 11.16
CA ASP A 85 6.07 -6.65 12.12
C ASP A 85 5.84 -5.31 11.42
N ARG A 86 6.45 -5.10 10.25
CA ARG A 86 6.24 -3.90 9.42
C ARG A 86 4.81 -3.85 8.90
N PHE A 87 4.36 -4.93 8.24
CA PHE A 87 3.01 -5.00 7.67
C PHE A 87 1.92 -4.95 8.75
N LYS A 88 2.16 -5.65 9.87
CA LYS A 88 1.33 -5.59 11.07
C LYS A 88 1.17 -4.15 11.55
N THR A 89 2.27 -3.42 11.71
CA THR A 89 2.22 -2.02 12.17
C THR A 89 1.42 -1.14 11.20
N ILE A 90 1.65 -1.28 9.88
CA ILE A 90 0.89 -0.53 8.88
C ILE A 90 -0.61 -0.86 8.95
N MET A 91 -0.97 -2.15 9.10
CA MET A 91 -2.36 -2.56 9.28
C MET A 91 -2.98 -1.93 10.53
N GLN A 92 -2.26 -1.89 11.66
CA GLN A 92 -2.75 -1.25 12.89
C GLN A 92 -3.08 0.23 12.66
N VAL A 93 -2.17 0.96 12.01
CA VAL A 93 -2.38 2.37 11.69
C VAL A 93 -3.57 2.53 10.76
N ILE A 94 -3.69 1.71 9.71
CA ILE A 94 -4.86 1.74 8.81
C ILE A 94 -6.16 1.50 9.58
N LEU A 95 -6.22 0.49 10.45
CA LEU A 95 -7.43 0.17 11.22
C LEU A 95 -7.80 1.26 12.25
N LEU A 96 -6.81 2.00 12.78
CA LEU A 96 -7.02 3.12 13.69
C LEU A 96 -7.47 4.40 12.97
N VAL A 97 -6.93 4.66 11.79
CA VAL A 97 -7.14 5.93 11.08
C VAL A 97 -8.33 5.83 10.12
N ASP A 98 -8.58 4.69 9.48
CA ASP A 98 -9.70 4.54 8.52
C ASP A 98 -11.06 4.78 9.19
N ASP A 99 -11.76 5.82 8.77
CA ASP A 99 -13.12 6.16 9.21
C ASP A 99 -14.21 5.62 8.28
N SER A 100 -13.85 5.01 7.16
CA SER A 100 -14.81 4.66 6.10
C SER A 100 -15.88 3.64 6.49
N ARG A 101 -15.67 2.94 7.62
CA ARG A 101 -16.58 1.90 8.15
C ARG A 101 -17.44 2.40 9.31
N GLY A 102 -17.33 3.68 9.69
CA GLY A 102 -18.17 4.29 10.72
C GLY A 102 -18.04 3.66 12.11
N MET A 103 -16.87 3.11 12.43
CA MET A 103 -16.60 2.49 13.73
C MET A 103 -16.25 3.54 14.79
N SER A 104 -16.64 3.29 16.04
CA SER A 104 -16.21 4.11 17.18
C SER A 104 -14.70 4.01 17.43
N PRO A 105 -14.08 5.02 18.07
CA PRO A 105 -12.66 4.96 18.45
C PRO A 105 -12.30 3.70 19.25
N GLU A 106 -13.14 3.28 20.19
CA GLU A 106 -12.93 2.08 21.01
C GLU A 106 -12.96 0.80 20.16
N GLU A 107 -13.87 0.73 19.20
CA GLU A 107 -13.92 -0.39 18.27
C GLU A 107 -12.68 -0.45 17.39
N LYS A 108 -12.20 0.70 16.90
CA LYS A 108 -10.95 0.81 16.12
C LYS A 108 -9.73 0.35 16.91
N VAL A 109 -9.60 0.79 18.16
CA VAL A 109 -8.52 0.33 19.05
C VAL A 109 -8.62 -1.18 19.26
N ARG A 110 -9.82 -1.69 19.58
CA ARG A 110 -10.01 -3.12 19.79
C ARG A 110 -9.58 -3.93 18.57
N ILE A 111 -10.03 -3.59 17.36
CA ILE A 111 -9.70 -4.36 16.15
C ILE A 111 -8.22 -4.25 15.75
N ALA A 112 -7.59 -3.10 16.01
CA ALA A 112 -6.19 -2.88 15.65
C ALA A 112 -5.25 -3.71 16.55
N PHE A 113 -5.61 -3.94 17.82
CA PHE A 113 -4.76 -4.62 18.79
C PHE A 113 -5.23 -6.05 19.13
N ASP A 114 -6.49 -6.42 18.89
CA ASP A 114 -7.01 -7.80 18.95
C ASP A 114 -6.86 -8.48 17.57
N GLN A 115 -5.61 -8.67 17.15
CA GLN A 115 -5.25 -9.02 15.76
C GLN A 115 -5.44 -10.48 15.36
N ASN A 116 -6.21 -11.25 16.12
CA ASN A 116 -6.69 -12.54 15.67
C ASN A 116 -8.07 -12.32 15.05
N PRO A 117 -8.21 -12.32 13.71
CA PRO A 117 -9.52 -12.23 13.09
C PRO A 117 -10.37 -13.40 13.58
N LYS A 118 -11.44 -13.06 14.29
CA LYS A 118 -12.33 -14.05 14.89
C LYS A 118 -13.11 -14.82 13.82
N THR A 119 -13.16 -14.30 12.59
CA THR A 119 -13.87 -14.88 11.46
C THR A 119 -13.13 -14.64 10.14
N GLU A 120 -13.37 -15.53 9.17
CA GLU A 120 -12.89 -15.37 7.79
C GLU A 120 -13.37 -14.06 7.15
N LEU A 121 -14.63 -13.69 7.39
CA LEU A 121 -15.22 -12.46 6.86
C LEU A 121 -14.40 -11.24 7.29
N ARG A 122 -14.08 -11.16 8.59
CA ARG A 122 -13.32 -10.04 9.11
C ARG A 122 -11.91 -9.97 8.55
N TYR A 123 -11.25 -11.13 8.47
CA TYR A 123 -9.94 -11.23 7.82
C TYR A 123 -9.98 -10.68 6.39
N GLN A 124 -10.97 -11.11 5.60
CA GLN A 124 -11.12 -10.69 4.20
C GLN A 124 -11.40 -9.19 4.07
N GLU A 125 -12.25 -8.62 4.93
CA GLU A 125 -12.56 -7.19 4.93
C GLU A 125 -11.33 -6.33 5.28
N ASP A 126 -10.59 -6.70 6.33
CA ASP A 126 -9.42 -5.93 6.76
C ASP A 126 -8.26 -6.06 5.76
N MET A 127 -8.02 -7.26 5.23
CA MET A 127 -7.03 -7.45 4.15
C MET A 127 -7.44 -6.73 2.86
N LYS A 128 -8.73 -6.70 2.52
CA LYS A 128 -9.24 -5.91 1.39
C LYS A 128 -8.97 -4.44 1.61
N LEU A 129 -9.25 -3.90 2.79
CA LEU A 129 -8.99 -2.49 3.11
C LEU A 129 -7.51 -2.14 2.94
N PHE A 130 -6.62 -2.96 3.50
CA PHE A 130 -5.16 -2.78 3.32
C PHE A 130 -4.77 -2.77 1.83
N ASN A 131 -5.26 -3.76 1.08
CA ASN A 131 -4.97 -3.90 -0.35
C ASN A 131 -5.54 -2.76 -1.19
N ASP A 132 -6.72 -2.24 -0.82
CA ASP A 132 -7.33 -1.10 -1.47
C ASP A 132 -6.49 0.17 -1.28
N TYR A 133 -5.96 0.40 -0.07
CA TYR A 133 -5.00 1.47 0.18
C TYR A 133 -3.69 1.26 -0.59
N ALA A 134 -3.14 0.04 -0.57
CA ALA A 134 -1.92 -0.28 -1.32
C ALA A 134 -2.09 0.02 -2.83
N ARG A 135 -3.22 -0.32 -3.43
CA ARG A 135 -3.50 0.03 -4.84
C ARG A 135 -3.67 1.52 -5.07
N GLY A 136 -4.36 2.21 -4.17
CA GLY A 136 -4.56 3.66 -4.25
C GLY A 136 -3.25 4.43 -4.15
N GLY A 137 -2.37 4.05 -3.22
CA GLY A 137 -1.04 4.64 -3.11
C GLY A 137 -0.11 4.26 -4.26
N LEU A 138 -0.20 3.04 -4.79
CA LEU A 138 0.58 2.64 -5.97
C LEU A 138 0.23 3.50 -7.19
N GLU A 139 -1.08 3.68 -7.46
CA GLU A 139 -1.55 4.55 -8.54
C GLU A 139 -1.07 6.00 -8.32
N TYR A 140 -1.10 6.48 -7.08
CA TYR A 140 -0.60 7.80 -6.74
C TYR A 140 0.91 7.96 -6.98
N LEU A 141 1.71 7.03 -6.46
CA LEU A 141 3.16 7.00 -6.65
C LEU A 141 3.54 6.92 -8.13
N TYR A 142 2.85 6.07 -8.89
CA TYR A 142 3.06 5.99 -10.35
C TYR A 142 2.83 7.35 -11.02
N ASN A 143 1.72 8.01 -10.69
CA ASN A 143 1.42 9.31 -11.29
C ASN A 143 2.48 10.37 -10.95
N LYS A 144 2.98 10.36 -9.72
CA LYS A 144 3.92 11.36 -9.21
C LYS A 144 5.38 11.10 -9.59
N LEU A 145 5.80 9.85 -9.59
CA LEU A 145 7.20 9.45 -9.80
C LEU A 145 7.51 9.07 -11.24
N VAL A 146 6.51 8.63 -12.01
CA VAL A 146 6.70 8.12 -13.38
C VAL A 146 6.08 9.04 -14.42
N THR A 147 4.83 9.47 -14.25
CA THR A 147 4.12 10.23 -15.31
C THR A 147 4.24 11.74 -15.19
N ARG A 148 4.68 12.25 -14.03
CA ARG A 148 4.86 13.68 -13.81
C ARG A 148 5.97 14.20 -14.72
N SER A 149 5.62 15.17 -15.57
CA SER A 149 6.59 15.96 -16.32
C SER A 149 7.28 16.98 -15.41
N THR A 150 8.55 17.27 -15.68
CA THR A 150 9.29 18.34 -15.01
C THR A 150 8.74 19.72 -15.38
N SER A 151 8.65 20.61 -14.40
CA SER A 151 8.27 22.03 -14.57
C SER A 151 9.51 22.92 -14.62
N PRO A 152 9.48 24.10 -15.28
CA PRO A 152 10.52 25.13 -15.12
C PRO A 152 10.74 25.57 -13.66
N ASP A 153 9.72 25.40 -12.81
CA ASP A 153 9.80 25.71 -11.37
C ASP A 153 10.44 24.57 -10.54
N ASP A 154 10.76 23.42 -11.15
CA ASP A 154 11.43 22.35 -10.44
C ASP A 154 12.89 22.71 -10.12
N GLU A 155 13.28 22.49 -8.87
CA GLU A 155 14.64 22.77 -8.39
C GLU A 155 15.70 21.94 -9.14
N PHE A 156 15.32 20.74 -9.61
CA PHE A 156 16.22 19.80 -10.26
C PHE A 156 15.80 19.55 -11.72
N VAL A 157 16.79 19.51 -12.62
CA VAL A 157 16.58 19.19 -14.04
C VAL A 157 16.37 17.69 -14.27
N ASP A 158 16.97 16.85 -13.42
CA ASP A 158 16.78 15.40 -13.49
C ASP A 158 15.35 15.03 -13.05
N ALA A 159 14.58 14.42 -13.94
CA ALA A 159 13.17 14.13 -13.70
C ALA A 159 12.93 13.19 -12.52
N LYS A 160 13.85 12.25 -12.24
CA LYS A 160 13.71 11.33 -11.10
C LYS A 160 13.84 12.09 -9.80
N ILE A 161 14.89 12.91 -9.66
CA ILE A 161 15.11 13.72 -8.45
C ILE A 161 14.01 14.77 -8.30
N ALA A 162 13.67 15.48 -9.37
CA ALA A 162 12.62 16.51 -9.36
C ALA A 162 11.28 15.94 -8.90
N ASN A 163 10.89 14.78 -9.41
CA ASN A 163 9.63 14.14 -9.04
C ASN A 163 9.61 13.67 -7.58
N ILE A 164 10.73 13.17 -7.06
CA ILE A 164 10.85 12.78 -5.65
C ILE A 164 10.73 14.02 -4.75
N VAL A 165 11.48 15.08 -5.05
CA VAL A 165 11.44 16.33 -4.27
C VAL A 165 10.03 16.93 -4.31
N ALA A 166 9.41 16.99 -5.48
CA ALA A 166 8.04 17.50 -5.61
C ALA A 166 7.03 16.67 -4.82
N LEU A 167 7.17 15.34 -4.77
CA LEU A 167 6.32 14.48 -3.94
C LEU A 167 6.44 14.85 -2.46
N PHE A 168 7.65 15.08 -1.95
CA PHE A 168 7.82 15.43 -0.54
C PHE A 168 7.40 16.87 -0.23
N GLU A 169 7.82 17.82 -1.06
CA GLU A 169 7.67 19.25 -0.80
C GLU A 169 6.26 19.79 -1.07
N ASN A 170 5.51 19.16 -1.97
CA ASN A 170 4.19 19.65 -2.36
C ASN A 170 3.06 18.74 -1.88
N ASP A 171 3.28 17.43 -1.86
CA ASP A 171 2.21 16.47 -1.61
C ASP A 171 2.28 15.82 -0.22
N MET A 172 3.47 15.73 0.39
CA MET A 172 3.68 15.10 1.70
C MET A 172 4.04 16.10 2.80
N LYS A 173 4.11 17.40 2.51
CA LYS A 173 4.21 18.40 3.57
C LYS A 173 2.95 18.40 4.40
N ASP A 174 3.13 18.32 5.71
CA ASP A 174 2.06 18.59 6.65
C ASP A 174 1.90 20.11 6.73
N GLU A 175 0.75 20.63 6.28
CA GLU A 175 0.26 21.90 6.80
C GLU A 175 -0.19 21.65 8.23
N PHE A 176 0.74 21.70 9.18
CA PHE A 176 0.36 21.97 10.55
C PHE A 176 -0.20 23.38 10.55
N GLU A 177 -1.51 23.55 10.37
CA GLU A 177 -2.16 24.75 10.88
C GLU A 177 -1.81 24.79 12.37
N GLU A 178 -0.94 25.73 12.75
CA GLU A 178 -0.78 26.11 14.15
C GLU A 178 -2.17 26.52 14.62
N VAL A 179 -2.82 25.62 15.36
CA VAL A 179 -4.06 25.92 16.04
C VAL A 179 -3.67 26.89 17.16
N GLU A 180 -3.77 28.20 16.90
CA GLU A 180 -3.71 29.27 17.90
C GLU A 180 -4.76 29.09 19.01
#